data_AF-A0A7L3JQ80-F1
#
_entry.id   AF-A0A7L3JQ80-F1
#
_cell.length_a   1.000
_cell.length_b   1.000
_cell.length_c   1.000
_cell.angle_alpha   90.00
_cell.angle_beta   90.00
_cell.angle_gamma   90.00
#
_symmetry.space_group_name_H-M   'P 1'
#
loop_
_entity.id
_entity.type
_entity.pdbx_description
1 polymer ?
#
loop_
_entity_poly.entity_id
_entity_poly.type
_entity_poly.pdbx_seq_one_letter_code
_entity_poly.pdbx_strand_id
1 'polypeptide(L)'
;GEKKEKKQQPAAGSSDAKPVDVSRLDLRVGCIITAEKHPDADTLYVEEVDVGEASPRTVVSGLVKHVPLDQMQNRMAILLCNLKPAKMRGVVSQAMVMCASSSEKVEILAPPPGAVPGDRITFEGFSGDPEKELNPKKKIWEQIQPDLHTNDQCVATYKGVPFEVKGKGVCRAETMANSGIK
;
A
#
# COMPACT_ATOMS: atom_id res chain seq x y z
N GLY A 1 -10.94 -59.11 -28.74
CA GLY A 1 -10.68 -57.67 -28.79
C GLY A 1 -12.01 -56.99 -28.77
N GLU A 2 -12.25 -56.10 -27.81
CA GLU A 2 -13.43 -55.23 -27.76
C GLU A 2 -13.15 -54.15 -26.71
N LYS A 3 -12.64 -53.00 -27.17
CA LYS A 3 -12.32 -51.84 -26.35
C LYS A 3 -13.53 -50.92 -26.37
N LYS A 4 -14.28 -50.88 -25.27
CA LYS A 4 -15.48 -50.06 -25.10
C LYS A 4 -15.06 -48.60 -24.93
N GLU A 5 -15.48 -47.78 -25.87
CA GLU A 5 -15.29 -46.33 -25.94
C GLU A 5 -16.03 -45.65 -24.78
N LYS A 6 -15.27 -44.96 -23.91
CA LYS A 6 -15.83 -44.15 -22.82
C LYS A 6 -15.71 -42.68 -23.23
N LYS A 7 -16.84 -42.09 -23.64
CA LYS A 7 -17.01 -40.64 -23.85
C LYS A 7 -16.52 -39.89 -22.60
N GLN A 8 -15.42 -39.16 -22.75
CA GLN A 8 -14.98 -38.17 -21.77
C GLN A 8 -15.87 -36.92 -21.93
N GLN A 9 -16.69 -36.66 -20.91
CA GLN A 9 -17.19 -35.32 -20.64
C GLN A 9 -16.00 -34.41 -20.31
N PRO A 10 -15.96 -33.16 -20.78
CA PRO A 10 -15.01 -32.19 -20.26
C PRO A 10 -15.33 -31.95 -18.78
N ALA A 11 -14.39 -32.30 -17.92
CA ALA A 11 -14.41 -31.86 -16.53
C ALA A 11 -14.36 -30.33 -16.53
N ALA A 12 -15.36 -29.71 -15.91
CA ALA A 12 -15.35 -28.29 -15.60
C ALA A 12 -14.08 -27.96 -14.81
N GLY A 13 -13.15 -27.26 -15.45
CA GLY A 13 -11.97 -26.70 -14.79
C GLY A 13 -12.41 -25.59 -13.86
N SER A 14 -12.41 -25.86 -12.56
CA SER A 14 -12.50 -24.84 -11.53
C SER A 14 -11.19 -24.05 -11.48
N SER A 15 -11.14 -22.89 -12.14
CA SER A 15 -10.11 -21.89 -11.89
C SER A 15 -10.74 -20.49 -11.89
N ASP A 16 -11.57 -20.25 -10.88
CA ASP A 16 -11.99 -18.91 -10.46
C ASP A 16 -10.84 -18.24 -9.68
N ALA A 17 -9.67 -18.13 -10.31
CA ALA A 17 -8.53 -17.42 -9.73
C ALA A 17 -8.65 -15.94 -10.14
N LYS A 18 -9.18 -15.10 -9.25
CA LYS A 18 -9.11 -13.64 -9.42
C LYS A 18 -7.67 -13.24 -9.76
N PRO A 19 -7.46 -12.36 -10.76
CA PRO A 19 -6.15 -11.81 -11.05
C PRO A 19 -5.49 -11.22 -9.79
N VAL A 20 -4.18 -11.39 -9.66
CA VAL A 20 -3.40 -10.79 -8.58
C VAL A 20 -2.88 -9.45 -9.08
N ASP A 21 -3.61 -8.38 -8.78
CA ASP A 21 -3.28 -7.02 -9.17
C ASP A 21 -3.61 -6.03 -8.04
N VAL A 22 -3.29 -4.75 -8.30
CA VAL A 22 -3.41 -3.65 -7.33
C VAL A 22 -4.82 -3.45 -6.77
N SER A 23 -5.88 -3.90 -7.46
CA SER A 23 -7.26 -3.78 -6.97
C SER A 23 -7.51 -4.55 -5.67
N ARG A 24 -6.63 -5.50 -5.33
CA ARG A 24 -6.68 -6.26 -4.08
C ARG A 24 -6.15 -5.49 -2.88
N LEU A 25 -5.38 -4.42 -3.10
CA LEU A 25 -4.80 -3.60 -2.04
C LEU A 25 -5.79 -2.52 -1.59
N ASP A 26 -5.90 -2.31 -0.28
CA ASP A 26 -6.69 -1.21 0.29
C ASP A 26 -5.75 -0.03 0.54
N LEU A 27 -5.57 0.79 -0.49
CA LEU A 27 -4.74 2.00 -0.44
C LEU A 27 -5.61 3.23 -0.17
N ARG A 28 -5.32 3.93 0.92
CA ARG A 28 -6.08 5.11 1.35
C ARG A 28 -5.16 6.27 1.68
N VAL A 29 -5.69 7.48 1.54
CA VAL A 29 -5.08 8.68 2.10
C VAL A 29 -5.30 8.68 3.61
N GLY A 30 -4.28 9.05 4.36
CA GLY A 30 -4.37 9.27 5.80
C GLY A 30 -3.59 10.50 6.25
N CYS A 31 -3.93 10.98 7.44
CA CYS A 31 -3.25 12.06 8.14
C CYS A 31 -2.55 11.50 9.37
N ILE A 32 -1.23 11.61 9.44
CA ILE A 32 -0.46 11.32 10.64
C ILE A 32 -0.77 12.44 11.65
N ILE A 33 -1.62 12.15 12.63
CA ILE A 33 -2.04 13.12 13.65
C ILE A 33 -0.86 13.39 14.58
N THR A 34 -0.27 12.31 15.09
CA THR A 34 0.94 12.37 15.92
C THR A 34 1.93 11.33 15.45
N ALA A 35 3.21 11.65 15.62
CA ALA A 35 4.30 10.69 15.53
C ALA A 35 5.21 10.86 16.74
N GLU A 36 5.71 9.74 17.28
CA GLU A 36 6.64 9.71 18.39
C GLU A 36 7.72 8.65 18.13
N LYS A 37 8.90 8.82 18.74
CA LYS A 37 9.94 7.78 18.66
C LYS A 37 9.45 6.53 19.39
N HIS A 38 9.66 5.37 18.78
CA HIS A 38 9.32 4.11 19.42
C HIS A 38 10.15 3.93 20.71
N PRO A 39 9.54 3.57 21.86
CA PRO A 39 10.22 3.52 23.15
C PRO A 39 11.39 2.51 23.17
N ASP A 40 11.20 1.37 22.51
CA ASP A 40 12.18 0.28 22.48
C ASP A 40 12.93 0.15 21.13
N ALA A 41 12.88 1.16 20.25
CA ALA A 41 13.52 1.08 18.93
C ALA A 41 13.93 2.44 18.34
N ASP A 42 15.24 2.68 18.24
CA ASP A 42 15.80 3.95 17.76
C ASP A 42 15.54 4.26 16.28
N THR A 43 15.15 3.25 15.49
CA THR A 43 14.93 3.39 14.05
C THR A 43 13.46 3.49 13.68
N LEU A 44 12.56 3.40 14.66
CA LEU A 44 11.12 3.33 14.42
C LEU A 44 10.40 4.55 15.01
N TYR A 45 9.40 5.02 14.29
CA TYR A 45 8.35 5.87 14.82
C TYR A 45 7.11 5.05 15.14
N VAL A 46 6.29 5.56 16.05
CA VAL A 46 4.92 5.11 16.30
C VAL A 46 4.03 6.30 15.94
N GLU A 47 3.12 6.09 15.00
CA GLU A 47 2.20 7.10 14.51
C GLU A 47 0.75 6.76 14.85
N GLU A 48 -0.04 7.78 15.20
CA GLU A 48 -1.51 7.69 15.17
C GLU A 48 -2.02 8.33 13.89
N VAL A 49 -2.62 7.53 13.02
CA VAL A 49 -2.97 7.93 11.66
C VAL A 49 -4.48 7.87 11.46
N ASP A 50 -5.09 9.02 11.15
CA ASP A 50 -6.48 9.08 10.67
C ASP A 50 -6.55 8.60 9.23
N VAL A 51 -7.33 7.56 8.97
CA VAL A 51 -7.58 6.99 7.64
C VAL A 51 -9.07 7.06 7.25
N GLY A 52 -9.81 7.99 7.85
CA GLY A 52 -11.26 8.18 7.63
C GLY A 52 -12.13 7.11 8.29
N GLU A 53 -11.61 6.46 9.33
CA GLU A 53 -12.31 5.44 10.12
C GLU A 53 -12.83 6.03 11.44
N ALA A 54 -13.59 5.24 12.22
CA ALA A 54 -14.16 5.70 13.48
C ALA A 54 -13.09 6.04 14.54
N SER A 55 -11.89 5.45 14.42
CA SER A 55 -10.74 5.74 15.26
C SER A 55 -9.46 5.75 14.41
N PRO A 56 -8.44 6.54 14.80
CA PRO A 56 -7.11 6.44 14.21
C PRO A 56 -6.53 5.03 14.32
N ARG A 57 -5.58 4.73 13.45
CA ARG A 57 -4.79 3.50 13.46
C ARG A 57 -3.40 3.77 13.99
N THR A 58 -2.90 2.86 14.82
CA THR A 58 -1.49 2.84 15.19
C THR A 58 -0.66 2.28 14.03
N VAL A 59 0.34 3.03 13.60
CA VAL A 59 1.30 2.64 12.57
C VAL A 59 2.70 2.68 13.16
N VAL A 60 3.57 1.77 12.70
CA VAL A 60 4.97 1.75 13.09
C VAL A 60 5.80 1.82 11.81
N SER A 61 6.55 2.91 11.63
CA SER A 61 7.34 3.15 10.44
C SER A 61 8.84 3.22 10.71
N GLY A 62 9.66 2.77 9.76
CA GLY A 62 11.12 2.81 9.83
C GLY A 62 11.74 4.11 9.35
N LEU A 63 11.13 5.26 9.65
CA LEU A 63 11.44 6.53 8.99
C LEU A 63 12.36 7.47 9.78
N VAL A 64 12.81 7.10 11.00
CA VAL A 64 13.63 7.96 11.87
C VAL A 64 14.91 8.49 11.21
N LYS A 65 15.52 7.70 10.32
CA LYS A 65 16.74 8.08 9.60
C LYS A 65 16.50 8.90 8.34
N HIS A 66 15.24 9.04 7.92
CA HIS A 66 14.87 9.57 6.60
C HIS A 66 14.00 10.82 6.69
N VAL A 67 13.10 10.88 7.68
CA VAL A 67 12.17 11.99 7.87
C VAL A 67 12.29 12.45 9.32
N PRO A 68 12.59 13.73 9.58
CA PRO A 68 12.67 14.23 10.94
C PRO A 68 11.28 14.32 11.57
N LEU A 69 11.21 14.22 12.90
CA LEU A 69 9.97 14.06 13.66
C LEU A 69 8.97 15.21 13.46
N ASP A 70 9.46 16.43 13.31
CA ASP A 70 8.66 17.64 13.05
C ASP A 70 7.95 17.56 11.70
N GLN A 71 8.58 16.95 10.70
CA GLN A 71 7.98 16.72 9.39
C GLN A 71 7.04 15.52 9.34
N MET A 72 6.91 14.75 10.42
CA MET A 72 5.93 13.66 10.53
C MET A 72 4.58 14.17 11.08
N GLN A 73 4.58 15.26 11.85
CA GLN A 73 3.38 15.77 12.50
C GLN A 73 2.40 16.36 11.49
N ASN A 74 1.11 16.03 11.61
CA ASN A 74 0.04 16.49 10.72
C ASN A 74 0.33 16.28 9.23
N ARG A 75 1.03 15.19 8.90
CA ARG A 75 1.46 14.89 7.54
C ARG A 75 0.46 14.00 6.83
N MET A 76 0.08 14.40 5.61
CA MET A 76 -0.69 13.56 4.71
C MET A 76 0.19 12.50 4.06
N ALA A 77 -0.30 11.26 3.99
CA ALA A 77 0.40 10.13 3.40
C ALA A 77 -0.57 9.14 2.73
N ILE A 78 -0.03 8.20 1.97
CA ILE A 78 -0.78 7.04 1.45
C ILE A 78 -0.47 5.85 2.35
N LEU A 79 -1.51 5.11 2.74
CA LEU A 79 -1.45 3.98 3.66
C LEU A 79 -1.97 2.72 2.97
N LEU A 80 -1.29 1.60 3.19
CA LEU A 80 -1.81 0.27 2.89
C LEU A 80 -2.52 -0.30 4.13
N CYS A 81 -3.85 -0.42 4.04
CA CYS A 81 -4.74 -0.62 5.18
C CYS A 81 -5.26 -2.06 5.34
N ASN A 82 -4.99 -2.98 4.42
CA ASN A 82 -5.48 -4.35 4.49
C ASN A 82 -4.38 -5.41 4.63
N LEU A 83 -3.17 -5.02 5.03
CA LEU A 83 -2.19 -5.99 5.52
C LEU A 83 -2.66 -6.57 6.85
N LYS A 84 -2.29 -7.84 7.09
CA LYS A 84 -2.45 -8.42 8.41
C LYS A 84 -1.62 -7.61 9.43
N PRO A 85 -2.21 -7.13 10.54
CA PRO A 85 -1.48 -6.38 11.55
C PRO A 85 -0.26 -7.14 12.06
N ALA A 86 0.85 -6.42 12.22
CA ALA A 86 2.14 -7.01 12.59
C ALA A 86 2.69 -6.35 13.84
N LYS A 87 3.22 -7.16 14.76
CA LYS A 87 3.84 -6.66 15.99
C LYS A 87 5.30 -6.28 15.70
N MET A 88 5.64 -5.02 15.92
CA MET A 88 6.97 -4.46 15.76
C MET A 88 7.43 -3.99 17.14
N ARG A 89 8.42 -4.69 17.72
CA ARG A 89 9.04 -4.34 19.01
C ARG A 89 8.07 -4.06 20.17
N GLY A 90 6.89 -4.69 20.16
CA GLY A 90 5.90 -4.52 21.24
C GLY A 90 4.61 -3.87 20.78
N VAL A 91 4.68 -3.00 19.77
CA VAL A 91 3.56 -2.23 19.23
C VAL A 91 2.97 -2.94 18.01
N VAL A 92 1.65 -2.96 17.89
CA VAL A 92 0.96 -3.57 16.73
C VAL A 92 0.75 -2.49 15.67
N SER A 93 1.41 -2.64 14.53
CA SER A 93 1.17 -1.78 13.36
C SER A 93 -0.04 -2.30 12.57
N GLN A 94 -0.99 -1.41 12.31
CA GLN A 94 -2.28 -1.69 11.68
C GLN A 94 -2.38 -1.20 10.23
N ALA A 95 -1.35 -0.53 9.73
CA ALA A 95 -1.20 -0.13 8.34
C ALA A 95 0.28 0.04 8.00
N MET A 96 0.59 0.42 6.77
CA MET A 96 1.95 0.72 6.32
C MET A 96 1.95 2.02 5.53
N VAL A 97 2.86 2.94 5.85
CA VAL A 97 3.08 4.19 5.10
C VAL A 97 3.79 3.87 3.80
N MET A 98 3.17 4.23 2.67
CA MET A 98 3.73 3.99 1.34
C MET A 98 4.82 5.01 1.03
N CYS A 99 6.01 4.52 0.68
CA CYS A 99 7.18 5.35 0.42
C CYS A 99 7.82 4.99 -0.92
N ALA A 100 8.35 5.99 -1.63
CA ALA A 100 9.39 5.74 -2.62
C ALA A 100 10.70 5.42 -1.89
N SER A 101 11.42 4.40 -2.33
CA SER A 101 12.63 3.93 -1.65
C SER A 101 13.72 3.48 -2.62
N SER A 102 14.97 3.75 -2.25
CA SER A 102 16.19 3.25 -2.88
C SER A 102 17.13 2.71 -1.80
N SER A 103 18.36 2.34 -2.17
CA SER A 103 19.40 1.95 -1.19
C SER A 103 19.84 3.09 -0.27
N GLU A 104 19.60 4.35 -0.66
CA GLU A 104 20.16 5.53 0.01
C GLU A 104 19.10 6.45 0.61
N LYS A 105 17.90 6.50 0.02
CA LYS A 105 16.86 7.47 0.38
C LYS A 105 15.48 6.81 0.47
N VAL A 106 14.65 7.35 1.34
CA VAL A 106 13.23 7.01 1.47
C VAL A 106 12.44 8.33 1.52
N GLU A 107 11.38 8.43 0.73
CA GLU A 107 10.44 9.56 0.70
C GLU A 107 9.01 9.07 0.87
N ILE A 108 8.27 9.65 1.81
CA ILE A 108 6.84 9.38 1.96
C ILE A 108 6.13 9.91 0.71
N LEU A 109 5.27 9.08 0.11
CA LEU A 109 4.45 9.52 -1.00
C LEU A 109 3.41 10.54 -0.52
N ALA A 110 3.33 11.68 -1.21
CA ALA A 110 2.39 12.74 -0.96
C ALA A 110 1.11 12.54 -1.79
N PRO A 111 -0.09 12.62 -1.18
CA PRO A 111 -1.33 12.68 -1.93
C PRO A 111 -1.51 14.06 -2.60
N PRO A 112 -2.40 14.18 -3.61
CA PRO A 112 -2.66 15.45 -4.27
C PRO A 112 -3.32 16.47 -3.32
N PRO A 113 -3.19 17.79 -3.60
CA PRO A 113 -3.87 18.83 -2.84
C PRO A 113 -5.38 18.60 -2.74
N GLY A 114 -5.94 18.86 -1.55
CA GLY A 114 -7.37 18.67 -1.28
C GLY A 114 -7.79 17.23 -0.97
N ALA A 115 -6.86 16.26 -1.02
CA ALA A 115 -7.11 14.92 -0.51
C ALA A 115 -7.38 14.96 1.01
N VAL A 116 -8.26 14.08 1.48
CA VAL A 116 -8.66 13.99 2.90
C VAL A 116 -8.51 12.56 3.40
N PRO A 117 -8.38 12.35 4.73
CA PRO A 117 -8.36 11.01 5.31
C PRO A 117 -9.52 10.14 4.82
N GLY A 118 -9.21 8.92 4.39
CA GLY A 118 -10.17 7.94 3.87
C GLY A 118 -10.41 8.00 2.37
N ASP A 119 -9.92 9.01 1.65
CA ASP A 119 -9.92 9.00 0.19
C ASP A 119 -9.20 7.75 -0.32
N ARG A 120 -9.80 7.07 -1.30
CA ARG A 120 -9.23 5.85 -1.90
C ARG A 120 -8.29 6.18 -3.03
N ILE A 121 -7.17 5.47 -3.09
CA ILE A 121 -6.31 5.45 -4.28
C ILE A 121 -6.92 4.49 -5.29
N THR A 122 -7.10 4.97 -6.52
CA THR A 122 -7.66 4.19 -7.62
C THR A 122 -6.70 4.15 -8.79
N PHE A 123 -6.89 3.14 -9.65
CA PHE A 123 -6.01 2.84 -10.77
C PHE A 123 -6.86 2.61 -12.01
N GLU A 124 -6.64 3.41 -13.05
CA GLU A 124 -7.33 3.23 -14.33
C GLU A 124 -7.08 1.82 -14.89
N GLY A 125 -8.15 1.15 -15.35
CA GLY A 125 -8.08 -0.21 -15.88
C GLY A 125 -8.00 -1.34 -14.83
N PHE A 126 -7.87 -1.03 -13.54
CA PHE A 126 -7.89 -2.01 -12.45
C PHE A 126 -9.09 -1.80 -11.54
N SER A 127 -10.21 -2.43 -11.88
CA SER A 127 -11.43 -2.38 -11.09
C SER A 127 -11.56 -3.59 -10.17
N GLY A 128 -11.86 -3.35 -8.89
CA GLY A 128 -12.16 -4.40 -7.93
C GLY A 128 -12.29 -3.85 -6.52
N ASP A 129 -12.88 -4.64 -5.64
CA ASP A 129 -12.91 -4.34 -4.21
C ASP A 129 -11.65 -4.90 -3.53
N PRO A 130 -10.97 -4.11 -2.70
CA PRO A 130 -9.88 -4.59 -1.89
C PRO A 130 -10.29 -5.78 -1.01
N GLU A 131 -9.35 -6.67 -0.74
CA GLU A 131 -9.57 -7.70 0.27
C GLU A 131 -9.71 -7.09 1.66
N LYS A 132 -10.57 -7.69 2.50
CA LYS A 132 -10.70 -7.26 3.91
C LYS A 132 -9.37 -7.37 4.67
N GLU A 133 -8.62 -8.45 4.42
CA GLU A 133 -7.28 -8.68 4.93
C GLU A 133 -6.52 -9.53 3.90
N LEU A 134 -5.31 -9.13 3.54
CA LEU A 134 -4.43 -9.88 2.65
C LEU A 134 -3.89 -11.11 3.38
N ASN A 135 -4.13 -12.29 2.79
CA ASN A 135 -3.61 -13.54 3.32
C ASN A 135 -2.08 -13.64 3.11
N PRO A 136 -1.25 -13.66 4.18
CA PRO A 136 0.21 -13.70 4.05
C PRO A 136 0.73 -14.94 3.31
N LYS A 137 -0.01 -16.06 3.35
CA LYS A 137 0.36 -17.30 2.62
C LYS A 137 0.24 -17.15 1.11
N LYS A 138 -0.61 -16.23 0.64
CA LYS A 138 -0.80 -15.96 -0.79
C LYS A 138 0.23 -15.00 -1.36
N LYS A 139 1.03 -14.34 -0.52
CA LYS A 139 2.08 -13.38 -0.93
C LYS A 139 1.60 -12.37 -1.98
N ILE A 140 0.44 -11.78 -1.74
CA ILE A 140 -0.25 -10.91 -2.72
C ILE A 140 0.54 -9.60 -2.89
N TRP A 141 0.92 -9.00 -1.77
CA TRP A 141 1.75 -7.81 -1.76
C TRP A 141 3.06 -8.03 -2.51
N GLU A 142 3.76 -9.13 -2.24
CA GLU A 142 5.04 -9.46 -2.86
C GLU A 142 4.94 -9.74 -4.37
N GLN A 143 3.76 -10.11 -4.86
CA GLN A 143 3.49 -10.23 -6.30
C GLN A 143 3.19 -8.89 -6.97
N ILE A 144 2.64 -7.92 -6.23
CA ILE A 144 2.24 -6.60 -6.76
C ILE A 144 3.37 -5.57 -6.63
N GLN A 145 4.11 -5.61 -5.53
CA GLN A 145 5.14 -4.64 -5.16
C GLN A 145 6.21 -4.40 -6.25
N PRO A 146 6.68 -5.42 -7.02
CA PRO A 146 7.67 -5.19 -8.08
C PRO A 146 7.21 -4.26 -9.19
N ASP A 147 5.89 -4.15 -9.40
CA ASP A 147 5.30 -3.27 -10.41
C ASP A 147 4.97 -1.87 -9.85
N LEU A 148 5.16 -1.64 -8.55
CA LEU A 148 4.95 -0.35 -7.90
C LEU A 148 6.23 0.49 -7.94
N HIS A 149 6.20 1.59 -8.68
CA HIS A 149 7.33 2.49 -8.81
C HIS A 149 6.88 3.91 -9.15
N THR A 150 7.72 4.89 -8.83
CA THR A 150 7.56 6.25 -9.33
C THR A 150 8.05 6.34 -10.78
N ASN A 151 7.40 7.17 -11.61
CA ASN A 151 7.86 7.44 -12.98
C ASN A 151 8.93 8.55 -13.01
N ASP A 152 9.30 9.00 -14.21
CA ASP A 152 10.27 10.08 -14.46
C ASP A 152 9.83 11.46 -13.91
N GLN A 153 8.53 11.64 -13.67
CA GLN A 153 7.95 12.84 -13.05
C GLN A 153 7.69 12.67 -11.55
N CYS A 154 8.30 11.67 -10.91
CA CYS A 154 8.10 11.31 -9.50
C CYS A 154 6.66 10.88 -9.13
N VAL A 155 5.78 10.63 -10.11
CA VAL A 155 4.41 10.16 -9.88
C VAL A 155 4.43 8.70 -9.49
N ALA A 156 3.77 8.33 -8.40
CA ALA A 156 3.63 6.93 -8.00
C ALA A 156 2.72 6.18 -8.99
N THR A 157 3.15 5.00 -9.43
CA THR A 157 2.42 4.20 -10.42
C THR A 157 2.40 2.72 -10.07
N TYR A 158 1.39 2.01 -10.60
CA TYR A 158 1.37 0.56 -10.73
C TYR A 158 1.35 0.21 -12.22
N LYS A 159 2.38 -0.48 -12.72
CA LYS A 159 2.52 -0.77 -14.16
C LYS A 159 2.36 0.47 -15.06
N GLY A 160 2.87 1.62 -14.61
CA GLY A 160 2.76 2.90 -15.29
C GLY A 160 1.42 3.62 -15.12
N VAL A 161 0.41 3.00 -14.51
CA VAL A 161 -0.86 3.65 -14.18
C VAL A 161 -0.72 4.45 -12.89
N PRO A 162 -1.02 5.77 -12.88
CA PRO A 162 -0.85 6.61 -11.70
C PRO A 162 -1.71 6.18 -10.51
N PHE A 163 -1.17 6.38 -9.31
CA PHE A 163 -1.93 6.42 -8.06
C PHE A 163 -2.79 7.68 -8.09
N GLU A 164 -4.10 7.53 -8.29
CA GLU A 164 -5.02 8.66 -8.41
C GLU A 164 -5.97 8.73 -7.21
N VAL A 165 -6.16 9.93 -6.67
CA VAL A 165 -7.34 10.26 -5.87
C VAL A 165 -8.35 10.92 -6.80
N LYS A 166 -9.47 10.22 -7.07
CA LYS A 166 -10.46 10.62 -8.08
C LYS A 166 -10.89 12.09 -7.92
N GLY A 167 -10.71 12.85 -8.99
CA GLY A 167 -11.11 14.26 -9.05
C GLY A 167 -10.20 15.22 -8.29
N LYS A 168 -9.10 14.75 -7.69
CA LYS A 168 -8.14 15.57 -6.93
C LYS A 168 -6.73 15.55 -7.53
N GLY A 169 -6.32 14.43 -8.13
CA GLY A 169 -5.07 14.32 -8.85
C GLY A 169 -4.27 13.07 -8.48
N VAL A 170 -2.95 13.13 -8.70
CA VAL A 170 -2.05 11.97 -8.56
C VAL A 170 -1.11 12.09 -7.37
N CYS A 171 -0.75 10.95 -6.78
CA CYS A 171 0.22 10.86 -5.68
C CYS A 171 1.66 10.88 -6.22
N ARG A 172 2.58 11.50 -5.48
CA ARG A 172 3.97 11.69 -5.93
C ARG A 172 4.98 11.55 -4.80
N ALA A 173 6.19 11.13 -5.13
CA ALA A 173 7.36 11.40 -4.31
C ALA A 173 7.81 12.86 -4.52
N GLU A 174 8.64 13.38 -3.62
CA GLU A 174 9.11 14.77 -3.70
C GLU A 174 10.19 14.93 -4.77
N THR A 175 11.17 14.02 -4.78
CA THR A 175 12.30 14.06 -5.71
C THR A 175 12.67 12.68 -6.29
N MET A 176 12.13 11.59 -5.74
CA MET A 176 12.49 10.24 -6.16
C MET A 176 11.73 9.79 -7.41
N ALA A 177 12.33 10.01 -8.58
CA ALA A 177 11.90 9.44 -9.85
C ALA A 177 12.40 8.00 -10.03
N ASN A 178 11.70 7.20 -10.85
CA ASN A 178 12.10 5.83 -11.24
C ASN A 178 12.50 4.92 -10.05
N SER A 179 11.83 5.12 -8.91
CA SER A 179 12.18 4.47 -7.64
C SER A 179 11.10 3.47 -7.23
N GLY A 180 11.51 2.35 -6.66
CA GLY A 180 10.56 1.33 -6.17
C GLY A 180 9.74 1.84 -4.99
N ILE A 181 8.48 1.44 -4.92
CA ILE A 181 7.58 1.79 -3.82
C ILE A 181 7.49 0.63 -2.84
N LYS A 182 7.60 0.93 -1.54
CA LYS A 182 7.51 -0.04 -0.44
C LYS A 182 6.66 0.47 0.70
#